data_AF-A0A3C1ZY86-F1
#
_entry.id   AF-A0A3C1ZY86-F1
#
_cell.length_a   1.000
_cell.length_b   1.000
_cell.length_c   1.000
_cell.angle_alpha   90.00
_cell.angle_beta   90.00
_cell.angle_gamma   90.00
#
_symmetry.space_group_name_H-M   'P 1'
#
loop_
_entity.id
_entity.type
_entity.pdbx_description
1 polymer ?
#
loop_
_entity_poly.entity_id
_entity_poly.type
_entity_poly.pdbx_seq_one_letter_code
_entity_poly.pdbx_strand_id
1 'polypeptide(L)'
;MPTTTLANAAVQLLSTAPRAQDWPALQDRLRTFPKDTRGKHPCDYTLWACQTGGGSAENSIPGLAAIFACMESIRLVDDLLDEDPEGLQHQVGIGTTANLALALQAAAQHVITQASGIQAGREDILASLHSMMLDTAFGQNEELRAAG
;
A
#
# COMPACT_ATOMS: atom_id res chain seq x y z
N MET A 1 3.13 -5.84 20.12
CA MET A 1 4.01 -4.84 19.47
C MET A 1 3.20 -3.57 19.23
N PRO A 2 3.72 -2.35 19.48
CA PRO A 2 3.01 -1.10 19.18
C PRO A 2 2.72 -0.95 17.68
N THR A 3 1.59 -0.36 17.29
CA THR A 3 1.20 -0.13 15.89
C THR A 3 2.26 0.65 15.10
N THR A 4 2.89 1.67 15.72
CA THR A 4 3.98 2.43 15.10
C THR A 4 5.21 1.58 14.80
N THR A 5 5.52 0.58 15.64
CA THR A 5 6.63 -0.35 15.40
C THR A 5 6.35 -1.24 14.19
N LEU A 6 5.12 -1.75 14.06
CA LEU A 6 4.70 -2.53 12.88
C LEU A 6 4.71 -1.69 11.61
N ALA A 7 4.23 -0.44 11.68
CA ALA A 7 4.25 0.48 10.55
C ALA A 7 5.68 0.76 10.06
N ASN A 8 6.61 1.01 10.98
CA ASN A 8 8.02 1.21 10.65
C ASN A 8 8.65 -0.04 10.01
N ALA A 9 8.33 -1.24 10.52
CA ALA A 9 8.81 -2.49 9.95
C ALA A 9 8.27 -2.72 8.53
N ALA A 10 7.00 -2.39 8.28
CA ALA A 10 6.40 -2.47 6.95
C ALA A 10 7.04 -1.47 5.97
N VAL A 11 7.32 -0.23 6.39
CA VAL A 11 8.08 0.74 5.58
C VAL A 11 9.48 0.24 5.27
N GLN A 12 10.18 -0.27 6.27
CA GLN A 12 11.51 -0.84 6.07
C GLN A 12 11.46 -1.98 5.05
N LEU A 13 10.44 -2.84 5.11
CA LEU A 13 10.25 -3.93 4.16
C LEU A 13 9.98 -3.40 2.75
N LEU A 14 9.13 -2.39 2.58
CA LEU A 14 8.87 -1.74 1.28
C LEU A 14 10.13 -1.10 0.68
N SER A 15 11.00 -0.52 1.51
CA SER A 15 12.28 0.03 1.06
C SER A 15 13.28 -1.02 0.56
N THR A 16 13.03 -2.32 0.78
CA THR A 16 13.85 -3.40 0.20
C THR A 16 13.50 -3.72 -1.25
N ALA A 17 12.38 -3.18 -1.77
CA ALA A 17 12.01 -3.37 -3.17
C ALA A 17 13.11 -2.84 -4.10
N PRO A 18 13.36 -3.50 -5.26
CA PRO A 18 14.42 -3.11 -6.17
C PRO A 18 14.33 -1.63 -6.53
N ARG A 19 15.46 -0.91 -6.42
CA ARG A 19 15.59 0.53 -6.73
C ARG A 19 14.83 1.46 -5.79
N ALA A 20 14.04 0.97 -4.82
CA ALA A 20 13.29 1.83 -3.92
C ALA A 20 14.20 2.71 -3.07
N GLN A 21 15.35 2.19 -2.63
CA GLN A 21 16.37 2.96 -1.89
C GLN A 21 17.02 4.08 -2.72
N ASP A 22 17.07 3.91 -4.05
CA ASP A 22 17.69 4.87 -4.98
C ASP A 22 16.71 5.97 -5.41
N TRP A 23 15.47 5.93 -4.91
CA TRP A 23 14.39 6.82 -5.32
C TRP A 23 13.89 7.64 -4.12
N PRO A 24 14.46 8.85 -3.89
CA PRO A 24 14.13 9.68 -2.73
C PRO A 24 12.64 9.99 -2.58
N ALA A 25 11.95 10.34 -3.66
CA ALA A 25 10.51 10.65 -3.60
C ALA A 25 9.66 9.45 -3.13
N LEU A 26 10.00 8.23 -3.55
CA LEU A 26 9.32 7.03 -3.05
C LEU A 26 9.63 6.81 -1.57
N GLN A 27 10.87 6.97 -1.14
CA GLN A 27 11.24 6.88 0.28
C GLN A 27 10.52 7.91 1.14
N ASP A 28 10.41 9.14 0.67
CA ASP A 28 9.70 10.21 1.37
C ASP A 28 8.22 9.88 1.51
N ARG A 29 7.60 9.30 0.47
CA ARG A 29 6.22 8.84 0.57
C ARG A 29 6.06 7.68 1.54
N LEU A 30 6.93 6.68 1.51
CA LEU A 30 6.87 5.57 2.48
C LEU A 30 6.98 6.08 3.92
N ARG A 31 7.79 7.11 4.19
CA ARG A 31 7.95 7.69 5.53
C ARG A 31 6.71 8.43 6.05
N THR A 32 5.72 8.75 5.22
CA THR A 32 4.45 9.33 5.71
C THR A 32 3.57 8.28 6.37
N PHE A 33 3.82 6.98 6.11
CA PHE A 33 3.00 5.88 6.62
C PHE A 33 2.79 5.86 8.14
N PRO A 34 3.83 5.95 8.99
CA PRO A 34 3.64 5.80 10.44
C PRO A 34 2.90 6.99 11.08
N LYS A 35 2.59 8.04 10.30
CA LYS A 35 2.03 9.30 10.76
C LYS A 35 0.54 9.46 10.43
N ASP A 36 -0.03 8.66 9.53
CA ASP A 36 -1.46 8.75 9.22
C ASP A 36 -2.28 7.95 10.26
N THR A 37 -2.76 8.64 11.29
CA THR A 37 -3.48 8.04 12.44
C THR A 37 -4.98 8.32 12.43
N ARG A 38 -5.59 8.53 11.25
CA ARG A 38 -7.03 8.82 11.17
C ARG A 38 -7.85 7.52 11.36
N GLY A 39 -8.31 7.28 12.59
CA GLY A 39 -9.26 6.20 12.93
C GLY A 39 -8.61 4.83 13.16
N LYS A 40 -9.41 3.75 13.08
CA LYS A 40 -8.90 2.37 13.05
C LYS A 40 -8.06 2.22 11.78
N HIS A 41 -6.76 2.03 11.93
CA HIS A 41 -5.88 2.00 10.78
C HIS A 41 -6.15 0.68 10.03
N PRO A 42 -6.27 0.67 8.69
CA PRO A 42 -6.35 -0.56 7.89
C PRO A 42 -5.31 -1.64 8.28
N CYS A 43 -4.18 -1.19 8.82
CA CYS A 43 -3.11 -1.98 9.40
C CYS A 43 -3.54 -2.86 10.58
N ASP A 44 -4.47 -2.40 11.42
CA ASP A 44 -4.99 -3.16 12.55
C ASP A 44 -5.71 -4.43 12.06
N TYR A 45 -6.41 -4.36 10.92
CA TYR A 45 -7.09 -5.54 10.35
C TYR A 45 -6.10 -6.61 9.88
N THR A 46 -4.97 -6.23 9.29
CA THR A 46 -3.94 -7.22 8.88
C THR A 46 -3.33 -7.95 10.06
N LEU A 47 -3.09 -7.22 11.16
CA LEU A 47 -2.60 -7.81 12.39
C LEU A 47 -3.66 -8.76 12.99
N TRP A 48 -4.91 -8.31 13.10
CA TRP A 48 -5.99 -9.12 13.64
C TRP A 48 -6.23 -10.38 12.81
N ALA A 49 -6.29 -10.27 11.48
CA ALA A 49 -6.44 -11.41 10.59
C ALA A 49 -5.31 -12.43 10.78
N CYS A 50 -4.06 -11.96 10.85
CA CYS A 50 -2.90 -12.81 11.12
C CYS A 50 -3.04 -13.52 12.48
N GLN A 51 -3.39 -12.79 13.54
CA GLN A 51 -3.52 -13.33 14.88
C GLN A 51 -4.70 -14.30 15.03
N THR A 52 -5.82 -14.05 14.36
CA THR A 52 -6.96 -14.97 14.34
C THR A 52 -6.60 -16.29 13.67
N GLY A 53 -5.68 -16.28 12.69
CA GLY A 53 -5.10 -17.48 12.10
C GLY A 53 -3.99 -18.14 12.93
N GLY A 54 -3.72 -17.66 14.15
CA GLY A 54 -2.63 -18.16 15.01
C GLY A 54 -1.24 -17.63 14.68
N GLY A 55 -1.13 -16.64 13.78
CA GLY A 55 0.12 -16.00 13.42
C GLY A 55 0.60 -14.96 14.44
N SER A 56 1.87 -14.58 14.35
CA SER A 56 2.46 -13.51 15.18
C SER A 56 2.29 -12.13 14.54
N ALA A 57 2.60 -11.07 15.30
CA ALA A 57 2.61 -9.72 14.75
C ALA A 57 3.68 -9.54 13.67
N GLU A 58 4.80 -10.25 13.77
CA GLU A 58 5.86 -10.24 12.78
C GLU A 58 5.41 -10.88 11.46
N ASN A 59 4.62 -11.96 11.56
CA ASN A 59 4.04 -12.62 10.38
C ASN A 59 3.06 -11.72 9.61
N SER A 60 2.49 -10.67 10.24
CA SER A 60 1.58 -9.76 9.56
C SER A 60 2.30 -8.65 8.78
N ILE A 61 3.61 -8.42 9.01
CA ILE A 61 4.36 -7.30 8.42
C ILE A 61 4.31 -7.30 6.87
N PRO A 62 4.47 -8.43 6.15
CA PRO A 62 4.38 -8.42 4.69
C PRO A 62 2.99 -8.05 4.17
N GLY A 63 1.94 -8.60 4.76
CA GLY A 63 0.55 -8.27 4.40
C GLY A 63 0.21 -6.81 4.69
N LEU A 64 0.65 -6.32 5.85
CA LEU A 64 0.56 -4.94 6.26
C LEU A 64 1.23 -3.99 5.26
N ALA A 65 2.48 -4.29 4.88
CA ALA A 65 3.25 -3.52 3.91
C ALA A 65 2.56 -3.47 2.54
N ALA A 66 2.07 -4.62 2.07
CA ALA A 66 1.42 -4.73 0.77
C ALA A 66 0.10 -3.96 0.71
N ILE A 67 -0.77 -4.13 1.71
CA ILE A 67 -2.04 -3.40 1.79
C ILE A 67 -1.79 -1.90 1.84
N PHE A 68 -0.82 -1.44 2.65
CA PHE A 68 -0.50 -0.03 2.70
C PHE A 68 -0.07 0.51 1.34
N ALA A 69 0.89 -0.14 0.68
CA ALA A 69 1.38 0.32 -0.60
C ALA A 69 0.27 0.33 -1.68
N CYS A 70 -0.64 -0.64 -1.66
CA CYS A 70 -1.82 -0.63 -2.52
C CYS A 70 -2.77 0.54 -2.20
N MET A 71 -3.10 0.77 -0.93
CA MET A 71 -3.97 1.89 -0.52
C MET A 71 -3.36 3.24 -0.86
N GLU A 72 -2.06 3.38 -0.70
CA GLU A 72 -1.33 4.60 -1.07
C GLU A 72 -1.35 4.81 -2.59
N SER A 73 -1.14 3.73 -3.37
CA SER A 73 -1.30 3.77 -4.82
C SER A 73 -2.72 4.19 -5.23
N ILE A 74 -3.75 3.65 -4.60
CA ILE A 74 -5.15 4.00 -4.87
C ILE A 74 -5.36 5.49 -4.60
N ARG A 75 -4.95 5.98 -3.43
CA ARG A 75 -5.11 7.40 -3.07
C ARG A 75 -4.42 8.33 -4.06
N LEU A 76 -3.18 8.02 -4.46
CA LEU A 76 -2.48 8.86 -5.44
C LEU A 76 -3.18 8.90 -6.80
N VAL A 77 -3.87 7.83 -7.21
CA VAL A 77 -4.66 7.81 -8.44
C VAL A 77 -5.99 8.53 -8.25
N ASP A 78 -6.64 8.36 -7.11
CA ASP A 78 -7.88 9.04 -6.72
C ASP A 78 -7.68 10.56 -6.69
N ASP A 79 -6.66 11.05 -5.97
CA ASP A 79 -6.29 12.47 -5.91
C ASP A 79 -6.05 13.07 -7.32
N LEU A 80 -5.55 12.27 -8.27
CA LEU A 80 -5.35 12.70 -9.66
C LEU A 80 -6.65 12.80 -10.45
N LEU A 81 -7.56 11.84 -10.25
CA LEU A 81 -8.83 11.76 -10.97
C LEU A 81 -9.83 12.81 -10.48
N ASP A 82 -9.83 13.06 -9.17
CA ASP A 82 -10.72 14.02 -8.52
C ASP A 82 -10.18 15.46 -8.53
N GLU A 83 -8.99 15.66 -9.09
CA GLU A 83 -8.26 16.93 -9.07
C GLU A 83 -8.16 17.50 -7.64
N ASP A 84 -7.83 16.64 -6.66
CA ASP A 84 -7.80 17.02 -5.24
C ASP A 84 -6.84 18.22 -5.03
N PRO A 85 -7.33 19.36 -4.49
CA PRO A 85 -6.52 20.56 -4.29
C PRO A 85 -5.34 20.38 -3.33
N GLU A 86 -5.37 19.36 -2.46
CA GLU A 86 -4.28 18.99 -1.55
C GLU A 86 -3.42 17.83 -2.10
N GLY A 87 -3.75 17.34 -3.29
CA GLY A 87 -3.11 16.19 -3.93
C GLY A 87 -1.62 16.40 -4.23
N LEU A 88 -0.87 15.30 -4.19
CA LEU A 88 0.59 15.30 -4.38
C LEU A 88 1.01 15.86 -5.75
N GLN A 89 0.15 15.75 -6.77
CA GLN A 89 0.38 16.27 -8.12
C GLN A 89 0.66 17.77 -8.17
N HIS A 90 0.17 18.56 -7.22
CA HIS A 90 0.46 19.98 -7.16
C HIS A 90 1.90 20.28 -6.72
N GLN A 91 2.55 19.32 -6.05
CA GLN A 91 3.92 19.46 -5.55
C GLN A 91 4.95 18.85 -6.51
N VAL A 92 4.64 17.69 -7.12
CA VAL A 92 5.61 16.91 -7.91
C VAL A 92 5.19 16.67 -9.37
N GLY A 93 3.97 17.09 -9.75
CA GLY A 93 3.40 16.92 -11.08
C GLY A 93 2.71 15.58 -11.30
N ILE A 94 1.72 15.58 -12.21
CA ILE A 94 0.86 14.42 -12.52
C ILE A 94 1.68 13.17 -12.89
N GLY A 95 2.66 13.32 -13.78
CA GLY A 95 3.46 12.19 -14.26
C GLY A 95 4.28 11.53 -13.14
N THR A 96 4.81 12.33 -12.20
CA THR A 96 5.53 11.81 -11.04
C THR A 96 4.58 11.10 -10.08
N THR A 97 3.42 11.68 -9.80
CA THR A 97 2.39 11.07 -8.94
C THR A 97 1.93 9.72 -9.48
N ALA A 98 1.59 9.65 -10.77
CA ALA A 98 1.20 8.41 -11.43
C ALA A 98 2.31 7.34 -11.37
N ASN A 99 3.57 7.74 -11.61
CA ASN A 99 4.71 6.83 -11.55
C ASN A 99 4.97 6.31 -10.12
N LEU A 100 4.76 7.14 -9.09
CA LEU A 100 4.84 6.72 -7.70
C LEU A 100 3.74 5.70 -7.35
N ALA A 101 2.51 5.90 -7.83
CA ALA A 101 1.42 4.94 -7.63
C ALA A 101 1.79 3.56 -8.20
N LEU A 102 2.26 3.51 -9.45
CA LEU A 102 2.73 2.27 -10.08
C LEU A 102 3.87 1.60 -9.29
N ALA A 103 4.83 2.40 -8.80
CA ALA A 103 5.94 1.89 -8.01
C ALA A 103 5.48 1.27 -6.68
N LEU A 104 4.50 1.88 -6.02
CA LEU A 104 3.90 1.36 -4.78
C LEU A 104 3.17 0.04 -5.04
N GLN A 105 2.37 -0.06 -6.10
CA GLN A 105 1.70 -1.31 -6.47
C GLN A 105 2.71 -2.43 -6.77
N ALA A 106 3.82 -2.13 -7.46
CA ALA A 106 4.89 -3.09 -7.70
C ALA A 106 5.62 -3.50 -6.40
N ALA A 107 5.90 -2.54 -5.50
CA ALA A 107 6.51 -2.80 -4.21
C ALA A 107 5.64 -3.72 -3.34
N ALA A 108 4.31 -3.53 -3.36
CA ALA A 108 3.36 -4.38 -2.65
C ALA A 108 3.49 -5.86 -3.07
N GLN A 109 3.54 -6.12 -4.38
CA GLN A 109 3.70 -7.49 -4.90
C GLN A 109 5.08 -8.06 -4.58
N HIS A 110 6.11 -7.22 -4.65
CA HIS A 110 7.48 -7.62 -4.33
C HIS A 110 7.60 -8.12 -2.90
N VAL A 111 7.09 -7.38 -1.91
CA VAL A 111 7.23 -7.74 -0.48
C VAL A 111 6.51 -9.05 -0.15
N ILE A 112 5.36 -9.33 -0.76
CA ILE A 112 4.64 -10.60 -0.60
C ILE A 112 5.42 -11.76 -1.23
N THR A 113 6.01 -11.52 -2.40
CA THR A 113 6.80 -12.55 -3.12
C THR A 113 8.07 -12.92 -2.36
N GLN A 114 8.72 -11.96 -1.71
CA GLN A 114 9.97 -12.19 -0.96
C GLN A 114 9.75 -12.69 0.48
N ALA A 115 8.54 -12.55 1.03
CA ALA A 115 8.27 -12.98 2.39
C ALA A 115 8.33 -14.52 2.53
N SER A 116 9.25 -14.99 3.36
CA SER A 116 9.45 -16.41 3.65
C SER A 116 8.38 -17.00 4.57
N GLY A 117 7.80 -16.18 5.46
CA GLY A 117 6.80 -16.62 6.45
C GLY A 117 5.41 -16.92 5.88
N ILE A 118 5.15 -16.62 4.61
CA ILE A 118 3.81 -16.74 3.99
C ILE A 118 3.80 -17.66 2.75
N GLN A 119 4.81 -18.52 2.59
CA GLN A 119 4.97 -19.35 1.38
C GLN A 119 3.71 -20.15 1.01
N ALA A 120 3.06 -20.79 1.99
CA ALA A 120 1.90 -21.65 1.75
C ALA A 120 0.62 -20.89 1.34
N GLY A 121 0.54 -19.57 1.55
CA GLY A 121 -0.63 -18.73 1.23
C GLY A 121 -0.31 -17.56 0.29
N ARG A 122 0.90 -17.53 -0.29
CA ARG A 122 1.38 -16.39 -1.09
C ARG A 122 0.47 -16.10 -2.28
N GLU A 123 0.10 -17.15 -3.01
CA GLU A 123 -0.73 -17.02 -4.22
C GLU A 123 -2.13 -16.49 -3.86
N ASP A 124 -2.72 -16.99 -2.79
CA ASP A 124 -4.03 -16.52 -2.30
C ASP A 124 -3.99 -15.05 -1.84
N ILE A 125 -2.91 -14.64 -1.18
CA ILE A 125 -2.70 -13.25 -0.77
C ILE A 125 -2.56 -12.35 -2.01
N LEU A 126 -1.75 -12.75 -3.00
CA LEU A 126 -1.59 -11.99 -4.24
C LEU A 126 -2.90 -11.88 -5.02
N ALA A 127 -3.63 -12.99 -5.16
CA ALA A 127 -4.92 -13.01 -5.81
C ALA A 127 -5.93 -12.09 -5.11
N SER A 128 -5.94 -12.09 -3.78
CA SER A 128 -6.79 -11.18 -2.98
C SER A 128 -6.43 -9.71 -3.20
N LEU A 129 -5.13 -9.38 -3.21
CA LEU A 129 -4.66 -8.02 -3.50
C LEU A 129 -4.99 -7.58 -4.92
N HIS A 130 -4.86 -8.47 -5.90
CA HIS A 130 -5.20 -8.18 -7.30
C HIS A 130 -6.70 -7.96 -7.48
N SER A 131 -7.54 -8.80 -6.86
CA SER A 131 -9.00 -8.60 -6.88
C SER A 131 -9.37 -7.26 -6.27
N MET A 132 -8.82 -6.93 -5.08
CA MET A 132 -9.06 -5.64 -4.44
C MET A 132 -8.72 -4.46 -5.35
N MET A 133 -7.53 -4.46 -5.97
CA MET A 133 -7.12 -3.38 -6.87
C MET A 133 -8.00 -3.28 -8.13
N LEU A 134 -8.40 -4.42 -8.69
CA LEU A 134 -9.30 -4.46 -9.86
C LEU A 134 -10.70 -3.94 -9.52
N ASP A 135 -11.27 -4.39 -8.39
CA ASP A 135 -12.58 -3.97 -7.93
C ASP A 135 -12.61 -2.47 -7.61
N THR A 136 -11.55 -1.95 -6.97
CA THR A 136 -11.39 -0.51 -6.73
C THR A 136 -11.31 0.28 -8.04
N ALA A 137 -10.47 -0.13 -8.99
CA ALA A 137 -10.35 0.56 -10.28
C ALA A 137 -11.65 0.52 -11.09
N PHE A 138 -12.39 -0.59 -11.03
CA PHE A 138 -13.70 -0.72 -11.64
C PHE A 138 -14.72 0.25 -11.00
N GLY A 139 -14.77 0.30 -9.67
CA GLY A 139 -15.61 1.23 -8.93
C GLY A 139 -15.34 2.69 -9.31
N GLN A 140 -14.06 3.10 -9.31
CA GLN A 140 -13.64 4.44 -9.71
C GLN A 140 -14.10 4.78 -11.14
N ASN A 141 -13.98 3.84 -12.08
CA ASN A 141 -14.43 4.05 -13.44
C ASN A 141 -15.95 4.29 -13.53
N GLU A 142 -16.75 3.56 -12.74
CA GLU A 142 -18.20 3.77 -12.70
C GLU A 142 -18.56 5.14 -12.08
N GLU A 143 -17.83 5.59 -11.05
CA GLU A 143 -18.00 6.93 -10.47
C GLU A 143 -17.69 8.04 -11.48
N LEU A 144 -16.58 7.95 -12.21
CA LEU A 144 -16.23 8.89 -13.27
C LEU A 144 -17.28 8.95 -14.38
N ARG A 145 -17.84 7.80 -14.76
CA ARG A 145 -18.92 7.72 -15.76
C ARG A 145 -20.23 8.34 -15.27
N ALA A 146 -20.48 8.31 -13.97
CA ALA A 146 -21.67 8.93 -13.37
C ALA A 146 -21.53 10.45 -13.19
N ALA A 147 -20.29 10.97 -13.17
CA ALA A 147 -19.99 12.40 -13.01
C ALA A 147 -20.02 13.21 -14.33
N GLY A 148 -19.92 12.54 -15.49
CA GLY A 148 -19.96 13.15 -16.83
C GLY A 148 -21.34 13.11 -17.49
#